data_AF-A0A954E6S8-F1
#
_entry.id   AF-A0A954E6S8-F1
#
_cell.length_a   1.000
_cell.length_b   1.000
_cell.length_c   1.000
_cell.angle_alpha   90.00
_cell.angle_beta   90.00
_cell.angle_gamma   90.00
#
_symmetry.space_group_name_H-M   'P 1'
#
loop_
_entity.id
_entity.type
_entity.pdbx_description
1 polymer ?
#
loop_
_entity_poly.entity_id
_entity_poly.type
_entity_poly.pdbx_seq_one_letter_code
_entity_poly.pdbx_strand_id
1 'polypeptide(L)'
;MSSLLGAILCCQTDALSATQRKLPPPPGVPEVTPALRRELLRELTDDDFHAREHASNVLRQGSVDTIESLKQYVAGQEEWEATVEGKVRALQISQDVYLRLLRWQLDDDALRVRGMIDEIRLADDPLLGPRLDTFHVTHAALMERASIRSLVRLNAVMEFRKVPRYFPGISKQDFSTELPFHVFIGEDWLGEEKDLRHVELLLLLGESQFGNSRALYRIHGCPIPLEAFQDLAAGLPGVFVEERSRARLGIAANNPQFGDFLDWEVTQIHPGSSAAHAGLRTKDRIVRLEGEIIKTFRDLTIKLEAYKPADIVTLDVLRDQSVAREVTMQVPASLEEIGIKLDADFQRFTIIQSIKKDSEAERLGLNHLLRIDRLNGQPVNGPDNFLLYYTRLKPGETMVLTVREFEQVSVTLRGWVGPYR
;
A
#
# COMPACT_ATOMS: atom_id res chain seq x y z
N MET A 1 -10.88 41.44 -58.46
CA MET A 1 -10.45 41.31 -59.88
C MET A 1 -8.92 41.28 -59.87
N SER A 2 -8.20 40.24 -60.27
CA SER A 2 -8.54 38.92 -60.81
C SER A 2 -7.29 38.04 -60.70
N SER A 3 -7.49 36.78 -60.30
CA SER A 3 -6.86 35.52 -60.77
C SER A 3 -5.34 35.45 -61.03
N LEU A 4 -4.54 34.58 -60.38
CA LEU A 4 -4.46 33.09 -60.39
C LEU A 4 -3.62 32.47 -61.53
N LEU A 5 -2.99 31.34 -61.18
CA LEU A 5 -2.17 30.37 -61.93
C LEU A 5 -0.66 30.69 -61.99
N GLY A 6 0.26 29.83 -61.55
CA GLY A 6 0.19 28.41 -61.19
C GLY A 6 1.45 27.70 -61.69
N ALA A 7 2.37 27.35 -60.80
CA ALA A 7 3.45 26.43 -61.08
C ALA A 7 3.78 25.65 -59.80
N ILE A 8 3.14 24.48 -59.72
CA ILE A 8 3.40 23.43 -58.75
C ILE A 8 4.76 22.83 -59.13
N LEU A 9 5.80 23.09 -58.32
CA LEU A 9 7.02 22.29 -58.38
C LEU A 9 6.80 21.03 -57.55
N CYS A 10 6.81 19.88 -58.23
CA CYS A 10 6.95 18.57 -57.62
C CYS A 10 8.25 18.50 -56.81
N CYS A 11 8.19 18.70 -55.50
CA CYS A 11 9.19 18.17 -54.60
C CYS A 11 8.80 16.72 -54.30
N GLN A 12 9.60 15.81 -54.88
CA GLN A 12 9.63 14.41 -54.51
C GLN A 12 9.76 14.29 -52.99
N THR A 13 8.95 13.42 -52.41
CA THR A 13 9.05 12.98 -51.02
C THR A 13 10.32 12.16 -50.87
N ASP A 14 11.45 12.82 -50.65
CA ASP A 14 12.59 12.18 -50.01
C ASP A 14 12.23 11.99 -48.54
N ALA A 15 11.94 10.74 -48.21
CA ALA A 15 11.88 10.25 -46.85
C ALA A 15 13.24 10.50 -46.19
N LEU A 16 13.40 11.66 -45.57
CA LEU A 16 14.44 11.93 -44.61
C LEU A 16 14.26 10.93 -43.46
N SER A 17 15.02 9.83 -43.54
CA SER A 17 15.18 8.86 -42.48
C SER A 17 15.43 9.62 -41.19
N ALA A 18 14.54 9.45 -40.22
CA ALA A 18 14.76 9.88 -38.85
C ALA A 18 15.99 9.14 -38.33
N THR A 19 17.17 9.72 -38.51
CA THR A 19 18.36 9.33 -37.77
C THR A 19 18.08 9.71 -36.32
N GLN A 20 17.43 8.78 -35.61
CA GLN A 20 17.39 8.76 -34.17
C GLN A 20 18.83 8.96 -33.71
N ARG A 21 19.14 10.16 -33.20
CA ARG A 21 20.32 10.35 -32.37
C ARG A 21 20.08 9.52 -31.12
N LYS A 22 20.38 8.22 -31.21
CA LYS A 22 20.53 7.33 -30.07
C LYS A 22 21.51 8.02 -29.14
N LEU A 23 21.12 8.17 -27.87
CA LEU A 23 22.08 8.42 -26.81
C LEU A 23 23.26 7.44 -27.02
N PRO A 24 24.52 7.90 -26.95
CA PRO A 24 25.64 6.98 -27.03
C PRO A 24 25.42 5.88 -25.98
N PRO A 25 25.63 4.59 -26.33
CA PRO A 25 25.52 3.53 -25.37
C PRO A 25 26.41 3.87 -24.16
N PRO A 26 26.00 3.51 -22.92
CA PRO A 26 26.88 3.65 -21.78
C PRO A 26 28.24 3.04 -22.15
N PRO A 27 29.37 3.69 -21.80
CA PRO A 27 30.69 3.24 -22.20
C PRO A 27 30.82 1.75 -21.88
N GLY A 28 31.15 0.97 -22.91
CA GLY A 28 31.26 -0.48 -22.80
C GLY A 28 32.16 -0.81 -21.63
N VAL A 29 31.62 -1.56 -20.69
CA VAL A 29 32.40 -2.11 -19.59
C VAL A 29 33.48 -3.00 -20.23
N PRO A 30 34.79 -2.80 -19.97
CA PRO A 30 35.79 -3.69 -20.52
C PRO A 30 35.51 -5.11 -20.05
N GLU A 31 35.29 -6.03 -21.00
CA GLU A 31 34.93 -7.40 -20.71
C GLU A 31 36.11 -8.12 -20.05
N VAL A 32 35.98 -8.39 -18.76
CA VAL A 32 36.92 -9.26 -18.05
C VAL A 32 36.62 -10.70 -18.48
N THR A 33 37.36 -11.17 -19.49
CA THR A 33 37.24 -12.53 -20.04
C THR A 33 37.44 -13.58 -18.95
N PRO A 34 36.88 -14.80 -19.07
CA PRO A 34 37.06 -15.85 -18.06
C PRO A 34 38.53 -16.24 -17.80
N ALA A 35 39.39 -16.14 -18.82
CA ALA A 35 40.82 -16.40 -18.67
C ALA A 35 41.52 -15.30 -17.86
N LEU A 36 41.31 -14.04 -18.26
CA LEU A 36 41.85 -12.88 -17.54
C LEU A 36 41.32 -12.81 -16.11
N ARG A 37 40.05 -13.15 -15.88
CA ARG A 37 39.48 -13.18 -14.54
C ARG A 37 40.20 -14.15 -13.61
N ARG A 38 40.50 -15.37 -14.08
CA ARG A 38 41.24 -16.36 -13.29
C ARG A 38 42.65 -15.91 -12.98
N GLU A 39 43.32 -15.24 -13.91
CA GLU A 39 44.63 -14.64 -13.68
C GLU A 39 44.57 -13.56 -12.59
N LEU A 40 43.65 -12.60 -12.72
CA LEU A 40 43.47 -11.52 -11.75
C LEU A 40 43.07 -12.03 -10.35
N LEU A 41 42.33 -13.14 -10.25
CA LEU A 41 42.01 -13.75 -8.95
C LEU A 41 43.24 -14.32 -8.24
N ARG A 42 44.22 -14.87 -8.98
CA ARG A 42 45.50 -15.30 -8.40
C ARG A 42 46.34 -14.10 -7.95
N GLU A 43 46.30 -13.01 -8.72
CA GLU A 43 46.97 -11.76 -8.37
C GLU A 43 46.40 -11.11 -7.10
N LEU A 44 45.17 -11.41 -6.67
CA LEU A 44 44.62 -10.86 -5.41
C LEU A 44 45.35 -11.32 -4.14
N THR A 45 46.12 -12.41 -4.23
CA THR A 45 46.94 -12.94 -3.14
C THR A 45 48.44 -12.77 -3.37
N ASP A 46 48.84 -12.07 -4.44
CA ASP A 46 50.26 -11.87 -4.77
C ASP A 46 50.98 -11.11 -3.64
N ASP A 47 52.27 -11.34 -3.44
CA ASP A 47 53.07 -10.61 -2.45
C ASP A 47 53.25 -9.14 -2.85
N ASP A 48 53.28 -8.83 -4.15
CA ASP A 48 53.37 -7.47 -4.68
C ASP A 48 52.04 -6.70 -4.53
N PHE A 49 52.12 -5.59 -3.81
CA PHE A 49 50.99 -4.67 -3.64
C PHE A 49 50.47 -4.15 -4.98
N HIS A 50 51.35 -3.88 -5.95
CA HIS A 50 50.94 -3.34 -7.24
C HIS A 50 50.17 -4.34 -8.08
N ALA A 51 50.54 -5.62 -8.04
CA ALA A 51 49.78 -6.71 -8.65
C ALA A 51 48.37 -6.82 -8.04
N ARG A 52 48.27 -6.86 -6.70
CA ARG A 52 46.96 -6.91 -6.01
C ARG A 52 46.07 -5.71 -6.32
N GLU A 53 46.66 -4.52 -6.38
CA GLU A 53 45.94 -3.28 -6.67
C GLU A 53 45.50 -3.19 -8.13
N HIS A 54 46.35 -3.61 -9.06
CA HIS A 54 46.00 -3.77 -10.47
C HIS A 54 44.82 -4.74 -10.63
N ALA A 55 44.93 -5.94 -10.08
CA ALA A 55 43.89 -6.94 -10.10
C ALA A 55 42.55 -6.42 -9.56
N SER A 56 42.59 -5.75 -8.40
CA SER A 56 41.42 -5.13 -7.80
C SER A 56 40.76 -4.11 -8.73
N ASN A 57 41.53 -3.23 -9.35
CA ASN A 57 41.02 -2.17 -10.23
C ASN A 57 40.40 -2.71 -11.52
N VAL A 58 40.97 -3.78 -12.09
CA VAL A 58 40.41 -4.43 -13.28
C VAL A 58 39.15 -5.22 -12.92
N LEU A 59 39.16 -5.97 -11.82
CA LEU A 59 38.01 -6.76 -11.38
C LEU A 59 36.81 -5.88 -10.99
N ARG A 60 37.02 -4.68 -10.42
CA ARG A 60 35.96 -3.67 -10.17
C ARG A 60 35.20 -3.29 -11.44
N GLN A 61 35.82 -3.44 -12.60
CA GLN A 61 35.18 -3.17 -13.87
C GLN A 61 34.30 -4.33 -14.33
N GLY A 62 34.44 -5.54 -13.79
CA GLY A 62 33.70 -6.74 -14.22
C GLY A 62 32.19 -6.76 -13.98
N SER A 63 31.51 -7.81 -14.47
CA SER A 63 30.04 -7.97 -14.42
C SER A 63 29.60 -8.83 -13.23
N VAL A 64 28.33 -9.27 -13.23
CA VAL A 64 27.79 -10.28 -12.29
C VAL A 64 28.68 -11.52 -12.22
N ASP A 65 29.20 -11.99 -13.35
CA ASP A 65 30.03 -13.21 -13.39
C ASP A 65 31.35 -13.02 -12.61
N THR A 66 31.87 -11.79 -12.53
CA THR A 66 33.06 -11.50 -11.72
C THR A 66 32.78 -11.75 -10.25
N ILE A 67 31.57 -11.41 -9.79
CA ILE A 67 31.16 -11.60 -8.39
C ILE A 67 30.97 -13.08 -8.09
N GLU A 68 30.45 -13.87 -9.03
CA GLU A 68 30.34 -15.32 -8.88
C GLU A 68 31.73 -15.95 -8.68
N SER A 69 32.74 -15.54 -9.45
CA SER A 69 34.11 -16.07 -9.27
C SER A 69 34.76 -15.58 -7.96
N LEU A 70 34.50 -14.33 -7.54
CA LEU A 70 34.97 -13.83 -6.24
C LEU A 70 34.33 -14.59 -5.06
N LYS A 71 33.06 -14.96 -5.19
CA LYS A 71 32.35 -15.78 -4.22
C LYS A 71 33.00 -17.15 -4.05
N GLN A 72 33.27 -17.84 -5.15
CA GLN A 72 33.98 -19.14 -5.15
C GLN A 72 35.38 -19.02 -4.54
N TYR A 73 36.11 -17.95 -4.91
CA TYR A 73 37.42 -17.63 -4.36
C TYR A 73 37.36 -17.46 -2.83
N VAL A 74 36.46 -16.63 -2.31
CA VAL A 74 36.33 -16.39 -0.85
C VAL A 74 35.97 -17.67 -0.09
N ALA A 75 35.10 -18.50 -0.67
CA ALA A 75 34.68 -19.77 -0.10
C ALA A 75 35.78 -20.86 -0.11
N GLY A 76 36.94 -20.59 -0.72
CA GLY A 76 38.02 -21.58 -0.87
C GLY A 76 37.59 -22.78 -1.69
N GLN A 77 36.63 -22.59 -2.61
CA GLN A 77 36.21 -23.64 -3.52
C GLN A 77 37.27 -23.85 -4.62
N GLU A 78 37.28 -25.03 -5.23
CA GLU A 78 38.22 -25.37 -6.32
C GLU A 78 39.70 -25.26 -5.92
N GLU A 79 40.49 -24.46 -6.63
CA GLU A 79 41.94 -24.30 -6.50
C GLU A 79 42.34 -23.05 -5.68
N TRP A 80 41.39 -22.40 -5.00
CA TRP A 80 41.61 -21.11 -4.36
C TRP A 80 42.01 -21.23 -2.88
N GLU A 81 43.19 -20.71 -2.53
CA GLU A 81 43.59 -20.46 -1.13
C GLU A 81 43.44 -18.96 -0.81
N ALA A 82 42.23 -18.53 -0.45
CA ALA A 82 41.96 -17.12 -0.20
C ALA A 82 42.61 -16.63 1.10
N THR A 83 43.56 -15.70 0.96
CA THR A 83 44.17 -14.99 2.09
C THR A 83 43.19 -14.01 2.74
N VAL A 84 43.45 -13.62 4.00
CA VAL A 84 42.65 -12.61 4.70
C VAL A 84 42.53 -11.31 3.90
N GLU A 85 43.65 -10.81 3.36
CA GLU A 85 43.64 -9.59 2.51
C GLU A 85 42.82 -9.81 1.24
N GLY A 86 43.02 -10.95 0.56
CA GLY A 86 42.29 -11.27 -0.66
C GLY A 86 40.78 -11.37 -0.44
N LYS A 87 40.32 -11.96 0.67
CA LYS A 87 38.89 -11.97 1.04
C LYS A 87 38.34 -10.55 1.25
N VAL A 88 39.10 -9.68 1.91
CA VAL A 88 38.70 -8.28 2.11
C VAL A 88 38.62 -7.52 0.78
N ARG A 89 39.61 -7.70 -0.11
CA ARG A 89 39.60 -7.12 -1.46
C ARG A 89 38.42 -7.63 -2.27
N ALA A 90 38.13 -8.93 -2.23
CA ALA A 90 36.99 -9.52 -2.91
C ALA A 90 35.67 -8.87 -2.47
N LEU A 91 35.45 -8.70 -1.17
CA LEU A 91 34.26 -8.00 -0.65
C LEU A 91 34.19 -6.55 -1.17
N GLN A 92 35.30 -5.80 -1.11
CA GLN A 92 35.34 -4.41 -1.58
C GLN A 92 35.05 -4.28 -3.08
N ILE A 93 35.58 -5.21 -3.89
CA ILE A 93 35.31 -5.27 -5.34
C ILE A 93 33.81 -5.53 -5.57
N SER A 94 33.23 -6.51 -4.87
CA SER A 94 31.80 -6.82 -4.99
C SER A 94 30.90 -5.65 -4.59
N GLN A 95 31.26 -4.94 -3.51
CA GLN A 95 30.57 -3.73 -3.06
C GLN A 95 30.59 -2.62 -4.13
N ASP A 96 31.74 -2.38 -4.77
CA ASP A 96 31.86 -1.37 -5.82
C ASP A 96 31.08 -1.71 -7.08
N VAL A 97 31.11 -2.98 -7.49
CA VAL A 97 30.30 -3.48 -8.60
C VAL A 97 28.82 -3.29 -8.27
N TYR A 98 28.37 -3.66 -7.08
CA TYR A 98 26.99 -3.44 -6.62
C TYR A 98 26.59 -1.96 -6.69
N LEU A 99 27.38 -1.05 -6.10
CA LEU A 99 27.09 0.39 -6.16
C LEU A 99 27.03 0.92 -7.59
N ARG A 100 27.87 0.42 -8.49
CA ARG A 100 27.86 0.80 -9.90
C ARG A 100 26.58 0.34 -10.59
N LEU A 101 26.13 -0.89 -10.35
CA LEU A 101 24.86 -1.40 -10.89
C LEU A 101 23.67 -0.57 -10.39
N LEU A 102 23.63 -0.21 -9.11
CA LEU A 102 22.60 0.68 -8.56
C LEU A 102 22.59 2.06 -9.21
N ARG A 103 23.78 2.65 -9.44
CA ARG A 103 23.94 3.94 -10.15
C ARG A 103 23.45 3.87 -11.60
N TRP A 104 23.67 2.74 -12.27
CA TRP A 104 23.22 2.50 -13.65
C TRP A 104 21.78 2.00 -13.74
N GLN A 105 21.09 1.83 -12.61
CA GLN A 105 19.71 1.36 -12.55
C GLN A 105 19.50 -0.06 -13.10
N LEU A 106 20.56 -0.88 -13.06
CA LEU A 106 20.53 -2.31 -13.39
C LEU A 106 20.11 -3.09 -12.14
N ASP A 107 18.86 -2.89 -11.72
CA ASP A 107 18.40 -3.32 -10.39
C ASP A 107 18.35 -4.85 -10.24
N ASP A 108 18.02 -5.59 -11.31
CA ASP A 108 18.01 -7.07 -11.30
C ASP A 108 19.42 -7.64 -11.13
N ASP A 109 20.41 -7.06 -11.81
CA ASP A 109 21.82 -7.44 -11.67
C ASP A 109 22.33 -7.07 -10.27
N ALA A 110 21.96 -5.89 -9.78
CA ALA A 110 22.31 -5.46 -8.44
C ALA A 110 21.73 -6.41 -7.39
N LEU A 111 20.49 -6.88 -7.58
CA LEU A 111 19.84 -7.84 -6.70
C LEU A 111 20.55 -9.19 -6.67
N ARG A 112 20.98 -9.69 -7.83
CA ARG A 112 21.78 -10.91 -7.93
C ARG A 112 23.12 -10.76 -7.22
N VAL A 113 23.84 -9.68 -7.50
CA VAL A 113 25.13 -9.37 -6.85
C VAL A 113 24.99 -9.24 -5.34
N ARG A 114 23.89 -8.63 -4.85
CA ARG A 114 23.63 -8.56 -3.42
C ARG A 114 23.53 -9.94 -2.77
N GLY A 115 22.77 -10.86 -3.36
CA GLY A 115 22.70 -12.24 -2.86
C GLY A 115 24.07 -12.92 -2.80
N MET A 116 24.91 -12.70 -3.82
CA MET A 116 26.29 -13.20 -3.83
C MET A 116 27.17 -12.55 -2.76
N ILE A 117 26.96 -11.26 -2.44
CA ILE A 117 27.64 -10.57 -1.33
C ILE A 117 27.23 -11.16 0.02
N ASP A 118 25.96 -11.52 0.19
CA ASP A 118 25.49 -12.20 1.41
C ASP A 118 26.13 -13.60 1.54
N GLU A 119 26.29 -14.35 0.44
CA GLU A 119 27.05 -15.62 0.43
C GLU A 119 28.54 -15.40 0.76
N ILE A 120 29.16 -14.35 0.22
CA ILE A 120 30.55 -13.94 0.56
C ILE A 120 30.67 -13.65 2.07
N ARG A 121 29.68 -12.96 2.65
CA ARG A 121 29.64 -12.69 4.10
C ARG A 121 29.65 -13.99 4.88
N LEU A 122 28.78 -14.93 4.54
CA LEU A 122 28.62 -16.21 5.27
C LEU A 122 29.87 -17.09 5.20
N ALA A 123 30.70 -16.96 4.17
CA ALA A 123 31.95 -17.71 4.06
C ALA A 123 33.00 -17.33 5.13
N ASP A 124 32.95 -16.12 5.69
CA ASP A 124 33.84 -15.67 6.78
C ASP A 124 33.22 -14.50 7.57
N ASP A 125 32.10 -14.75 8.24
CA ASP A 125 31.30 -13.71 8.92
C ASP A 125 32.09 -12.90 9.98
N PRO A 126 32.96 -13.51 10.83
CA PRO A 126 33.76 -12.75 11.78
C PRO A 126 34.67 -11.70 11.13
N LEU A 127 35.17 -11.98 9.91
CA LEU A 127 36.00 -11.05 9.15
C LEU A 127 35.17 -10.07 8.34
N LEU A 128 34.14 -10.54 7.64
CA LEU A 128 33.46 -9.80 6.57
C LEU A 128 32.17 -9.13 7.04
N GLY A 129 31.50 -9.68 8.05
CA GLY A 129 30.23 -9.18 8.59
C GLY A 129 30.28 -7.70 9.00
N PRO A 130 31.18 -7.28 9.91
CA PRO A 130 31.25 -5.89 10.36
C PRO A 130 31.54 -4.88 9.23
N ARG A 131 32.28 -5.31 8.20
CA ARG A 131 32.57 -4.48 7.02
C ARG A 131 31.34 -4.30 6.14
N LEU A 132 30.56 -5.37 5.94
CA LEU A 132 29.32 -5.30 5.20
C LEU A 132 28.25 -4.51 5.95
N ASP A 133 28.18 -4.62 7.28
CA ASP A 133 27.28 -3.81 8.11
C ASP A 133 27.58 -2.31 7.97
N THR A 134 28.86 -1.94 8.02
CA THR A 134 29.30 -0.56 7.78
C THR A 134 28.91 -0.07 6.38
N PHE A 135 29.07 -0.94 5.37
CA PHE A 135 28.70 -0.63 3.99
C PHE A 135 27.19 -0.40 3.83
N HIS A 136 26.35 -1.26 4.45
CA HIS A 136 24.89 -1.13 4.46
C HIS A 136 24.45 0.19 5.08
N VAL A 137 24.99 0.55 6.25
CA VAL A 137 24.67 1.83 6.92
C VAL A 137 25.07 3.02 6.04
N THR A 138 26.25 2.96 5.43
CA THR A 138 26.79 4.07 4.61
C THR A 138 25.97 4.29 3.34
N HIS A 139 25.45 3.23 2.72
CA HIS A 139 24.78 3.29 1.42
C HIS A 139 23.27 3.02 1.46
N ALA A 140 22.67 2.99 2.65
CA ALA A 140 21.25 2.71 2.88
C ALA A 140 20.32 3.49 1.93
N ALA A 141 20.56 4.79 1.75
CA ALA A 141 19.73 5.65 0.90
C ALA A 141 19.78 5.27 -0.60
N LEU A 142 20.91 4.74 -1.09
CA LEU A 142 21.01 4.29 -2.48
C LEU A 142 20.25 2.97 -2.67
N MET A 143 20.36 2.07 -1.70
CA MET A 143 19.65 0.78 -1.72
C MET A 143 18.14 0.97 -1.58
N GLU A 144 17.70 1.88 -0.71
CA GLU A 144 16.29 2.26 -0.56
C GLU A 144 15.71 2.74 -1.90
N ARG A 145 16.39 3.67 -2.56
CA ARG A 145 15.96 4.21 -3.87
C ARG A 145 15.86 3.11 -4.94
N ALA A 146 16.81 2.17 -4.95
CA ALA A 146 16.78 1.06 -5.88
C ALA A 146 15.62 0.10 -5.60
N SER A 147 15.39 -0.27 -4.34
CA SER A 147 14.23 -1.11 -3.98
C SER A 147 12.89 -0.44 -4.28
N ILE A 148 12.75 0.87 -4.01
CA ILE A 148 11.55 1.62 -4.41
C ILE A 148 11.36 1.54 -5.94
N ARG A 149 12.43 1.76 -6.72
CA ARG A 149 12.37 1.69 -8.18
C ARG A 149 11.97 0.29 -8.68
N SER A 150 12.54 -0.77 -8.12
CA SER A 150 12.16 -2.15 -8.44
C SER A 150 10.69 -2.42 -8.11
N LEU A 151 10.24 -2.09 -6.89
CA LEU A 151 8.86 -2.29 -6.48
C LEU A 151 7.87 -1.52 -7.36
N VAL A 152 8.20 -0.29 -7.76
CA VAL A 152 7.37 0.48 -8.71
C VAL A 152 7.30 -0.20 -10.07
N ARG A 153 8.41 -0.72 -10.61
CA ARG A 153 8.42 -1.46 -11.88
C ARG A 153 7.62 -2.76 -11.82
N LEU A 154 7.64 -3.42 -10.67
CA LEU A 154 6.87 -4.63 -10.40
C LEU A 154 5.40 -4.34 -10.03
N ASN A 155 5.04 -3.05 -10.03
CA ASN A 155 3.68 -2.55 -9.82
C ASN A 155 3.16 -2.62 -8.36
N ALA A 156 4.05 -2.66 -7.37
CA ALA A 156 3.66 -2.40 -5.98
C ALA A 156 3.30 -0.92 -5.78
N VAL A 157 2.33 -0.67 -4.90
CA VAL A 157 2.01 0.66 -4.37
C VAL A 157 2.62 0.81 -2.99
N MET A 158 3.08 2.01 -2.67
CA MET A 158 3.68 2.33 -1.38
C MET A 158 3.09 3.62 -0.84
N GLU A 159 2.81 3.65 0.46
CA GLU A 159 2.54 4.90 1.17
C GLU A 159 3.79 5.38 1.88
N PHE A 160 4.00 6.69 1.82
CA PHE A 160 5.16 7.37 2.37
C PHE A 160 4.76 8.25 3.54
N ARG A 161 5.62 8.30 4.56
CA ARG A 161 5.45 9.19 5.71
C ARG A 161 6.70 10.01 5.92
N LYS A 162 6.51 11.30 6.16
CA LYS A 162 7.60 12.22 6.52
C LYS A 162 8.15 11.84 7.90
N VAL A 163 9.46 11.66 7.96
CA VAL A 163 10.22 11.45 9.20
C VAL A 163 11.29 12.52 9.36
N PRO A 164 11.50 13.04 10.58
CA PRO A 164 12.56 14.00 10.83
C PRO A 164 13.92 13.31 10.69
N ARG A 165 14.87 13.97 10.02
CA ARG A 165 16.29 13.60 10.02
C ARG A 165 17.03 14.45 11.03
N TYR A 166 17.68 13.77 11.98
CA TYR A 166 18.56 14.43 12.93
C TYR A 166 20.00 14.43 12.39
N PHE A 167 20.59 15.62 12.25
CA PHE A 167 22.01 15.77 11.94
C PHE A 167 22.74 16.29 13.18
N PRO A 168 23.63 15.49 13.80
CA PRO A 168 24.42 15.94 14.94
C PRO A 168 25.17 17.25 14.61
N GLY A 169 25.04 18.25 15.47
CA GLY A 169 25.75 19.54 15.32
C GLY A 169 25.06 20.59 14.43
N ILE A 170 23.92 20.26 13.80
CA ILE A 170 23.10 21.23 13.06
C ILE A 170 21.87 21.58 13.91
N SER A 171 21.77 22.83 14.35
CA SER A 171 20.56 23.37 14.98
C SER A 171 19.37 23.19 14.03
N LYS A 172 18.30 22.57 14.53
CA LYS A 172 17.05 22.22 13.84
C LYS A 172 16.69 23.20 12.71
N GLN A 173 17.10 22.87 11.49
CA GLN A 173 16.33 23.17 10.30
C GLN A 173 15.67 21.85 9.92
N ASP A 174 14.35 21.87 9.77
CA ASP A 174 13.48 20.70 9.65
C ASP A 174 13.76 19.91 8.36
N PHE A 175 14.85 19.14 8.33
CA PHE A 175 15.07 18.17 7.28
C PHE A 175 14.15 16.98 7.53
N SER A 176 13.12 16.82 6.71
CA SER A 176 12.32 15.60 6.67
C SER A 176 12.70 14.78 5.45
N THR A 177 12.74 13.46 5.61
CA THR A 177 12.73 12.53 4.47
C THR A 177 11.39 11.80 4.44
N GLU A 178 10.94 11.40 3.28
CA GLU A 178 9.80 10.50 3.15
C GLU A 178 10.32 9.07 3.09
N LEU A 179 9.80 8.20 3.96
CA LEU A 179 10.12 6.78 3.95
C LEU A 179 8.84 5.98 3.68
N PRO A 180 8.93 4.90 2.89
CA PRO A 180 7.82 3.98 2.72
C PRO A 180 7.54 3.27 4.05
N PHE A 181 6.26 3.14 4.41
CA PHE A 181 5.86 2.44 5.64
C PHE A 181 4.73 1.42 5.42
N HIS A 182 3.94 1.59 4.37
CA HIS A 182 3.01 0.58 3.89
C HIS A 182 3.34 0.18 2.46
N VAL A 183 3.27 -1.10 2.17
CA VAL A 183 3.45 -1.65 0.81
C VAL A 183 2.22 -2.47 0.45
N PHE A 184 1.68 -2.26 -0.75
CA PHE A 184 0.48 -2.89 -1.28
C PHE A 184 0.84 -3.67 -2.54
N ILE A 185 0.48 -4.95 -2.57
CA ILE A 185 0.71 -5.85 -3.70
C ILE A 185 -0.61 -6.50 -4.09
N GLY A 186 -1.01 -6.36 -5.35
CA GLY A 186 -2.30 -6.83 -5.86
C GLY A 186 -2.21 -7.72 -7.09
N GLU A 187 -3.34 -7.91 -7.76
CA GLU A 187 -3.49 -8.82 -8.91
C GLU A 187 -2.64 -8.43 -10.13
N ASP A 188 -2.22 -7.17 -10.19
CA ASP A 188 -1.39 -6.58 -11.23
C ASP A 188 0.11 -6.58 -10.89
N TRP A 189 0.51 -7.30 -9.84
CA TRP A 189 1.90 -7.54 -9.49
C TRP A 189 2.61 -8.34 -10.60
N LEU A 190 3.76 -7.82 -11.05
CA LEU A 190 4.53 -8.39 -12.16
C LEU A 190 5.70 -9.26 -11.70
N GLY A 191 5.97 -9.32 -10.39
CA GLY A 191 7.11 -10.05 -9.83
C GLY A 191 6.78 -11.45 -9.34
N GLU A 192 7.81 -12.12 -8.84
CA GLU A 192 7.76 -13.42 -8.18
C GLU A 192 7.97 -13.27 -6.67
N GLU A 193 7.84 -14.37 -5.92
CA GLU A 193 8.05 -14.38 -4.47
C GLU A 193 9.45 -13.87 -4.07
N LYS A 194 10.47 -14.22 -4.87
CA LYS A 194 11.86 -13.77 -4.64
C LYS A 194 12.00 -12.25 -4.60
N ASP A 195 11.11 -11.51 -5.27
CA ASP A 195 11.15 -10.05 -5.37
C ASP A 195 10.62 -9.36 -4.10
N LEU A 196 9.97 -10.09 -3.19
CA LEU A 196 9.58 -9.61 -1.87
C LEU A 196 10.79 -9.15 -1.03
N ARG A 197 12.02 -9.58 -1.35
CA ARG A 197 13.24 -9.06 -0.72
C ARG A 197 13.44 -7.54 -0.88
N HIS A 198 12.82 -6.93 -1.89
CA HIS A 198 12.81 -5.46 -2.01
C HIS A 198 11.94 -4.81 -0.94
N VAL A 199 10.81 -5.45 -0.60
CA VAL A 199 9.93 -5.05 0.52
C VAL A 199 10.68 -5.20 1.84
N GLU A 200 11.31 -6.35 2.06
CA GLU A 200 12.12 -6.64 3.23
C GLU A 200 13.13 -5.53 3.51
N LEU A 201 13.95 -5.20 2.49
CA LEU A 201 14.97 -4.16 2.61
C LEU A 201 14.37 -2.81 3.00
N LEU A 202 13.28 -2.40 2.35
CA LEU A 202 12.67 -1.11 2.65
C LEU A 202 12.11 -1.05 4.07
N LEU A 203 11.43 -2.11 4.51
CA LEU A 203 10.82 -2.14 5.82
C LEU A 203 11.88 -2.25 6.93
N LEU A 204 12.99 -2.98 6.72
CA LEU A 204 14.13 -2.99 7.65
C LEU A 204 14.72 -1.60 7.84
N LEU A 205 14.94 -0.85 6.75
CA LEU A 205 15.47 0.51 6.83
C LEU A 205 14.55 1.47 7.61
N GLY A 206 13.24 1.24 7.56
CA GLY A 206 12.24 2.03 8.29
C GLY A 206 12.01 1.62 9.75
N GLU A 207 12.65 0.55 10.24
CA GLU A 207 12.36 -0.04 11.55
C GLU A 207 12.50 0.96 12.70
N SER A 208 13.66 1.61 12.79
CA SER A 208 13.96 2.54 13.87
C SER A 208 13.03 3.77 13.88
N GLN A 209 12.38 4.08 12.75
CA GLN A 209 11.55 5.27 12.58
C GLN A 209 10.07 5.00 12.82
N PHE A 210 9.60 3.80 12.49
CA PHE A 210 8.17 3.51 12.40
C PHE A 210 7.67 2.43 13.35
N GLY A 211 8.55 1.60 13.92
CA GLY A 211 8.16 0.53 14.84
C GLY A 211 7.01 -0.31 14.28
N ASN A 212 5.91 -0.42 15.04
CA ASN A 212 4.74 -1.25 14.73
C ASN A 212 3.73 -0.63 13.75
N SER A 213 4.02 0.55 13.18
CA SER A 213 3.15 1.20 12.20
C SER A 213 3.48 0.83 10.76
N ARG A 214 4.18 -0.29 10.52
CA ARG A 214 4.52 -0.75 9.17
C ARG A 214 3.66 -1.95 8.82
N ALA A 215 3.23 -2.03 7.57
CA ALA A 215 2.29 -3.04 7.14
C ALA A 215 2.54 -3.47 5.70
N LEU A 216 2.30 -4.75 5.46
CA LEU A 216 2.28 -5.34 4.14
C LEU A 216 0.86 -5.75 3.79
N TYR A 217 0.31 -5.11 2.77
CA TYR A 217 -1.06 -5.31 2.32
C TYR A 217 -1.10 -6.25 1.13
N ARG A 218 -1.69 -7.42 1.33
CA ARG A 218 -1.99 -8.36 0.26
C ARG A 218 -3.40 -8.06 -0.27
N ILE A 219 -3.49 -7.47 -1.45
CA ILE A 219 -4.76 -7.17 -2.08
C ILE A 219 -5.30 -8.44 -2.76
N HIS A 220 -6.59 -8.72 -2.62
CA HIS A 220 -7.23 -9.88 -3.24
C HIS A 220 -6.88 -9.99 -4.73
N GLY A 221 -6.56 -11.21 -5.17
CA GLY A 221 -6.04 -11.49 -6.51
C GLY A 221 -4.51 -11.42 -6.63
N CYS A 222 -3.79 -11.00 -5.58
CA CYS A 222 -2.33 -11.06 -5.53
C CYS A 222 -1.81 -12.47 -5.88
N PRO A 223 -0.89 -12.59 -6.86
CA PRO A 223 -0.39 -13.88 -7.32
C PRO A 223 0.53 -14.56 -6.30
N ILE A 224 1.05 -13.80 -5.32
CA ILE A 224 1.92 -14.30 -4.27
C ILE A 224 1.05 -14.85 -3.11
N PRO A 225 1.34 -16.06 -2.61
CA PRO A 225 0.58 -16.69 -1.53
C PRO A 225 0.67 -15.91 -0.21
N LEU A 226 -0.34 -16.02 0.64
CA LEU A 226 -0.37 -15.32 1.93
C LEU A 226 0.77 -15.77 2.85
N GLU A 227 1.13 -17.04 2.77
CA GLU A 227 2.20 -17.68 3.54
C GLU A 227 3.53 -16.95 3.30
N ALA A 228 3.85 -16.62 2.05
CA ALA A 228 5.08 -15.88 1.73
C ALA A 228 5.12 -14.47 2.35
N PHE A 229 3.96 -13.80 2.49
CA PHE A 229 3.88 -12.51 3.19
C PHE A 229 4.10 -12.69 4.69
N GLN A 230 3.53 -13.75 5.27
CA GLN A 230 3.65 -14.06 6.69
C GLN A 230 5.09 -14.45 7.05
N ASP A 231 5.73 -15.27 6.21
CA ASP A 231 7.13 -15.66 6.36
C ASP A 231 8.05 -14.44 6.29
N LEU A 232 7.82 -13.54 5.33
CA LEU A 232 8.53 -12.26 5.27
C LEU A 232 8.33 -11.43 6.54
N ALA A 233 7.08 -11.26 7.00
CA ALA A 233 6.78 -10.45 8.17
C ALA A 233 7.34 -11.04 9.47
N ALA A 234 7.50 -12.37 9.56
CA ALA A 234 8.12 -13.04 10.72
C ALA A 234 9.58 -12.59 10.92
N GLY A 235 10.29 -12.24 9.85
CA GLY A 235 11.64 -11.68 9.89
C GLY A 235 11.70 -10.17 10.15
N LEU A 236 10.57 -9.48 10.23
CA LEU A 236 10.47 -8.02 10.30
C LEU A 236 9.73 -7.57 11.57
N PRO A 237 10.43 -7.31 12.68
CA PRO A 237 9.80 -6.87 13.92
C PRO A 237 8.90 -5.66 13.68
N GLY A 238 7.64 -5.70 14.14
CA GLY A 238 6.69 -4.59 13.99
C GLY A 238 6.09 -4.40 12.60
N VAL A 239 6.28 -5.36 11.68
CA VAL A 239 5.52 -5.43 10.43
C VAL A 239 4.39 -6.43 10.58
N PHE A 240 3.18 -6.05 10.17
CA PHE A 240 2.03 -6.95 10.11
C PHE A 240 1.53 -7.12 8.68
N VAL A 241 0.91 -8.27 8.40
CA VAL A 241 0.31 -8.57 7.10
C VAL A 241 -1.20 -8.40 7.21
N GLU A 242 -1.80 -7.72 6.24
CA GLU A 242 -3.25 -7.63 6.13
C GLU A 242 -3.74 -7.99 4.75
N GLU A 243 -4.81 -8.76 4.69
CA GLU A 243 -5.56 -8.96 3.46
C GLU A 243 -6.59 -7.85 3.29
N ARG A 244 -6.71 -7.34 2.07
CA ARG A 244 -7.67 -6.29 1.72
C ARG A 244 -8.38 -6.63 0.41
N SER A 245 -9.63 -6.20 0.32
CA SER A 245 -10.45 -6.25 -0.90
C SER A 245 -9.76 -5.54 -2.07
N ARG A 246 -10.10 -5.88 -3.32
CA ARG A 246 -9.59 -5.16 -4.51
C ARG A 246 -10.05 -3.71 -4.56
N ALA A 247 -11.28 -3.47 -4.16
CA ALA A 247 -11.88 -2.15 -4.08
C ALA A 247 -11.63 -1.48 -2.73
N ARG A 248 -11.52 -0.15 -2.71
CA ARG A 248 -11.41 0.65 -1.49
C ARG A 248 -12.23 1.94 -1.54
N LEU A 249 -12.68 2.35 -0.36
CA LEU A 249 -13.26 3.68 -0.14
C LEU A 249 -12.19 4.75 0.10
N GLY A 250 -11.12 4.41 0.82
CA GLY A 250 -10.07 5.35 1.26
C GLY A 250 -10.56 6.27 2.39
N ILE A 251 -11.02 5.63 3.47
CA ILE A 251 -11.40 6.23 4.75
C ILE A 251 -10.65 5.53 5.89
N ALA A 252 -10.47 6.23 7.00
CA ALA A 252 -10.19 5.62 8.30
C ALA A 252 -11.37 5.87 9.24
N ALA A 253 -11.52 5.02 10.24
CA ALA A 253 -12.57 5.11 11.24
C ALA A 253 -11.99 4.92 12.65
N ASN A 254 -12.68 5.47 13.64
CA ASN A 254 -12.46 5.07 15.03
C ASN A 254 -13.03 3.65 15.20
N ASN A 255 -12.16 2.66 15.08
CA ASN A 255 -12.52 1.28 15.35
C ASN A 255 -12.07 0.95 16.77
N PRO A 256 -12.95 0.93 17.78
CA PRO A 256 -12.60 0.49 19.11
C PRO A 256 -12.26 -1.01 19.03
N GLN A 257 -10.99 -1.34 18.77
CA GLN A 257 -10.49 -2.72 18.75
C GLN A 257 -10.69 -3.42 20.11
N PHE A 258 -10.96 -2.65 21.17
CA PHE A 258 -11.24 -3.13 22.51
C PHE A 258 -12.36 -2.29 23.15
N GLY A 259 -13.61 -2.67 22.94
CA GLY A 259 -14.77 -2.13 23.66
C GLY A 259 -16.10 -2.37 22.95
N ASP A 260 -17.16 -2.56 23.71
CA ASP A 260 -18.56 -2.73 23.25
C ASP A 260 -19.15 -1.48 22.57
N PHE A 261 -18.32 -0.54 22.14
CA PHE A 261 -18.75 0.66 21.42
C PHE A 261 -19.09 0.28 19.98
N LEU A 262 -20.35 -0.09 19.78
CA LEU A 262 -20.94 -0.42 18.48
C LEU A 262 -20.89 0.76 17.49
N ASP A 263 -20.80 1.99 18.00
CA ASP A 263 -20.84 3.19 17.20
C ASP A 263 -19.46 3.60 16.69
N TRP A 264 -19.33 3.65 15.37
CA TRP A 264 -18.12 4.06 14.66
C TRP A 264 -18.47 5.15 13.64
N GLU A 265 -17.51 6.00 13.37
CA GLU A 265 -17.60 7.11 12.41
C GLU A 265 -16.31 7.27 11.62
N VAL A 266 -16.42 7.92 10.46
CA VAL A 266 -15.26 8.24 9.62
C VAL A 266 -14.41 9.28 10.35
N THR A 267 -13.16 8.95 10.66
CA THR A 267 -12.22 9.86 11.31
C THR A 267 -11.30 10.56 10.32
N GLN A 268 -11.06 9.95 9.16
CA GLN A 268 -10.20 10.50 8.12
C GLN A 268 -10.70 10.11 6.73
N ILE A 269 -10.50 11.01 5.78
CA ILE A 269 -10.71 10.76 4.36
C ILE A 269 -9.40 10.98 3.64
N HIS A 270 -8.96 9.97 2.89
CA HIS A 270 -7.72 10.07 2.13
C HIS A 270 -7.94 10.96 0.90
N PRO A 271 -7.08 11.98 0.66
CA PRO A 271 -7.17 12.80 -0.54
C PRO A 271 -7.13 11.95 -1.82
N GLY A 272 -7.96 12.30 -2.80
CA GLY A 272 -8.02 11.57 -4.07
C GLY A 272 -8.72 10.20 -4.01
N SER A 273 -9.25 9.79 -2.85
CA SER A 273 -9.95 8.51 -2.69
C SER A 273 -11.36 8.50 -3.25
N SER A 274 -11.98 7.32 -3.36
CA SER A 274 -13.39 7.14 -3.74
C SER A 274 -14.31 7.94 -2.82
N ALA A 275 -14.07 7.87 -1.52
CA ALA A 275 -14.81 8.60 -0.50
C ALA A 275 -14.71 10.12 -0.66
N ALA A 276 -13.51 10.63 -0.93
CA ALA A 276 -13.30 12.06 -1.17
C ALA A 276 -14.06 12.57 -2.40
N HIS A 277 -14.01 11.82 -3.51
CA HIS A 277 -14.71 12.17 -4.75
C HIS A 277 -16.23 12.11 -4.59
N ALA A 278 -16.74 11.16 -3.80
CA ALA A 278 -18.16 11.02 -3.49
C ALA A 278 -18.65 12.04 -2.46
N GLY A 279 -17.77 12.85 -1.89
CA GLY A 279 -18.13 13.89 -0.93
C GLY A 279 -18.47 13.38 0.47
N LEU A 280 -18.00 12.17 0.83
CA LEU A 280 -18.00 11.74 2.23
C LEU A 280 -17.20 12.74 3.09
N ARG A 281 -17.51 12.79 4.38
CA ARG A 281 -16.89 13.71 5.35
C ARG A 281 -16.46 12.98 6.61
N THR A 282 -15.53 13.57 7.33
CA THR A 282 -15.26 13.14 8.71
C THR A 282 -16.52 13.28 9.54
N LYS A 283 -16.74 12.38 10.50
CA LYS A 283 -17.95 12.17 11.31
C LYS A 283 -19.15 11.60 10.56
N ASP A 284 -19.02 11.31 9.27
CA ASP A 284 -20.03 10.52 8.57
C ASP A 284 -20.12 9.13 9.21
N ARG A 285 -21.35 8.67 9.45
CA ARG A 285 -21.63 7.32 9.97
C ARG A 285 -22.27 6.52 8.86
N ILE A 286 -21.51 5.59 8.31
CA ILE A 286 -22.00 4.70 7.25
C ILE A 286 -22.87 3.62 7.91
N VAL A 287 -24.09 3.49 7.42
CA VAL A 287 -25.14 2.62 8.00
C VAL A 287 -25.45 1.45 7.10
N ARG A 288 -25.49 1.68 5.78
CA ARG A 288 -25.74 0.64 4.79
C ARG A 288 -24.83 0.76 3.57
N LEU A 289 -24.59 -0.37 2.93
CA LEU A 289 -23.96 -0.51 1.62
C LEU A 289 -24.92 -1.33 0.76
N GLU A 290 -25.38 -0.76 -0.36
CA GLU A 290 -26.36 -1.40 -1.25
C GLU A 290 -27.61 -1.92 -0.51
N GLY A 291 -28.10 -1.12 0.44
CA GLY A 291 -29.27 -1.47 1.27
C GLY A 291 -28.98 -2.50 2.36
N GLU A 292 -27.80 -3.10 2.40
CA GLU A 292 -27.42 -4.01 3.48
C GLU A 292 -26.81 -3.26 4.66
N ILE A 293 -27.22 -3.63 5.87
CA ILE A 293 -26.76 -3.00 7.11
C ILE A 293 -25.28 -3.27 7.38
N ILE A 294 -24.60 -2.25 7.89
CA ILE A 294 -23.21 -2.27 8.34
C ILE A 294 -23.16 -2.05 9.85
N LYS A 295 -22.86 -3.12 10.59
CA LYS A 295 -22.82 -3.09 12.06
C LYS A 295 -21.53 -2.47 12.58
N THR A 296 -20.39 -2.77 11.95
CA THR A 296 -19.06 -2.35 12.39
C THR A 296 -18.21 -1.88 11.21
N PHE A 297 -17.08 -1.21 11.49
CA PHE A 297 -16.13 -0.89 10.44
C PHE A 297 -15.55 -2.14 9.75
N ARG A 298 -15.33 -3.23 10.52
CA ARG A 298 -14.88 -4.51 9.96
C ARG A 298 -15.92 -5.12 9.01
N ASP A 299 -17.20 -5.03 9.37
CA ASP A 299 -18.31 -5.49 8.53
C ASP A 299 -18.32 -4.75 7.18
N LEU A 300 -18.12 -3.42 7.18
CA LEU A 300 -17.93 -2.66 5.93
C LEU A 300 -16.77 -3.20 5.09
N THR A 301 -15.61 -3.43 5.71
CA THR A 301 -14.44 -3.93 4.97
C THR A 301 -14.68 -5.30 4.34
N ILE A 302 -15.39 -6.19 5.04
CA ILE A 302 -15.74 -7.53 4.54
C ILE A 302 -16.75 -7.41 3.40
N LYS A 303 -17.81 -6.61 3.56
CA LYS A 303 -18.83 -6.43 2.52
C LYS A 303 -18.25 -5.81 1.23
N LEU A 304 -17.23 -4.97 1.35
CA LEU A 304 -16.52 -4.41 0.18
C LEU A 304 -15.74 -5.46 -0.62
N GLU A 305 -15.47 -6.66 -0.10
CA GLU A 305 -14.76 -7.73 -0.82
C GLU A 305 -15.53 -8.25 -2.03
N ALA A 306 -16.86 -8.12 -2.03
CA ALA A 306 -17.71 -8.51 -3.15
C ALA A 306 -17.53 -7.62 -4.38
N TYR A 307 -16.92 -6.44 -4.23
CA TYR A 307 -16.84 -5.41 -5.26
C TYR A 307 -15.44 -5.27 -5.85
N LYS A 308 -15.39 -4.74 -7.07
CA LYS A 308 -14.18 -4.46 -7.84
C LYS A 308 -13.98 -2.96 -8.01
N PRO A 309 -12.76 -2.53 -8.35
CA PRO A 309 -12.54 -1.16 -8.84
C PRO A 309 -13.49 -0.84 -10.01
N ALA A 310 -13.92 0.42 -10.07
CA ALA A 310 -14.92 0.97 -10.98
C ALA A 310 -16.39 0.57 -10.72
N ASP A 311 -16.68 -0.38 -9.82
CA ASP A 311 -18.05 -0.61 -9.37
C ASP A 311 -18.60 0.64 -8.68
N ILE A 312 -19.88 0.91 -8.88
CA ILE A 312 -20.58 2.00 -8.21
C ILE A 312 -21.42 1.39 -7.10
N VAL A 313 -21.24 1.89 -5.89
CA VAL A 313 -22.01 1.47 -4.71
C VAL A 313 -22.70 2.65 -4.05
N THR A 314 -23.82 2.38 -3.40
CA THR A 314 -24.63 3.34 -2.68
C THR A 314 -24.45 3.12 -1.20
N LEU A 315 -24.07 4.19 -0.50
CA LEU A 315 -23.94 4.20 0.94
C LEU A 315 -25.09 5.00 1.55
N ASP A 316 -25.76 4.44 2.56
CA ASP A 316 -26.64 5.24 3.43
C ASP A 316 -25.78 5.83 4.55
N VAL A 317 -25.70 7.15 4.60
CA VAL A 317 -24.81 7.89 5.50
C VAL A 317 -25.63 8.79 6.41
N LEU A 318 -25.37 8.69 7.71
CA LEU A 318 -25.89 9.65 8.67
C LEU A 318 -24.86 10.77 8.89
N ARG A 319 -25.30 12.01 8.68
CA ARG A 319 -24.51 13.22 8.98
C ARG A 319 -25.07 13.93 10.21
N ASP A 320 -24.19 14.50 11.03
CA ASP A 320 -24.59 15.26 12.24
C ASP A 320 -25.56 16.41 11.93
N GLN A 321 -25.46 17.01 10.73
CA GLN A 321 -26.27 18.14 10.29
C GLN A 321 -27.66 17.73 9.77
N SER A 322 -27.97 16.42 9.75
CA SER A 322 -29.27 15.93 9.25
C SER A 322 -30.40 16.49 10.12
N VAL A 323 -31.34 17.20 9.50
CA VAL A 323 -32.43 17.86 10.21
C VAL A 323 -33.43 16.81 10.68
N ALA A 324 -33.75 16.87 11.98
CA ALA A 324 -34.79 16.02 12.55
C ALA A 324 -36.17 16.59 12.21
N ARG A 325 -37.13 15.72 11.89
CA ARG A 325 -38.54 16.07 11.74
C ARG A 325 -39.41 15.21 12.63
N GLU A 326 -40.58 15.73 12.98
CA GLU A 326 -41.57 14.98 13.76
C GLU A 326 -42.60 14.35 12.83
N VAL A 327 -42.96 13.11 13.14
CA VAL A 327 -44.04 12.36 12.50
C VAL A 327 -45.03 11.99 13.60
N THR A 328 -46.24 12.52 13.51
CA THR A 328 -47.31 12.28 14.48
C THR A 328 -48.30 11.26 13.93
N MET A 329 -48.68 10.29 14.75
CA MET A 329 -49.68 9.26 14.41
C MET A 329 -50.43 8.79 15.64
N GLN A 330 -51.54 8.08 15.45
CA GLN A 330 -52.19 7.38 16.56
C GLN A 330 -51.51 6.02 16.78
N VAL A 331 -51.41 5.61 18.03
CA VAL A 331 -50.91 4.28 18.39
C VAL A 331 -51.96 3.25 17.95
N PRO A 332 -51.66 2.34 17.01
CA PRO A 332 -52.60 1.32 16.60
C PRO A 332 -52.72 0.20 17.64
N ALA A 333 -53.60 -0.77 17.41
CA ALA A 333 -53.83 -1.85 18.38
C ALA A 333 -52.63 -2.82 18.48
N SER A 334 -51.77 -2.87 17.47
CA SER A 334 -50.56 -3.69 17.43
C SER A 334 -49.38 -3.03 16.70
N LEU A 335 -48.13 -3.42 17.03
CA LEU A 335 -46.93 -2.96 16.30
C LEU A 335 -46.99 -3.28 14.81
N GLU A 336 -47.57 -4.43 14.46
CA GLU A 336 -47.72 -4.88 13.07
C GLU A 336 -48.63 -3.94 12.24
N GLU A 337 -49.62 -3.33 12.88
CA GLU A 337 -50.54 -2.36 12.25
C GLU A 337 -49.87 -1.02 11.95
N ILE A 338 -48.86 -0.59 12.73
CA ILE A 338 -48.06 0.59 12.39
C ILE A 338 -47.41 0.39 11.02
N GLY A 339 -47.01 -0.86 10.74
CA GLY A 339 -46.32 -1.22 9.52
C GLY A 339 -44.83 -0.88 9.53
N ILE A 340 -44.22 -0.63 10.69
CA ILE A 340 -42.77 -0.41 10.83
C ILE A 340 -42.12 -1.70 11.31
N LYS A 341 -41.12 -2.19 10.57
CA LYS A 341 -40.20 -3.21 11.06
C LYS A 341 -38.86 -2.56 11.39
N LEU A 342 -38.41 -2.68 12.64
CA LEU A 342 -37.10 -2.21 13.07
C LEU A 342 -36.04 -3.29 12.87
N ASP A 343 -34.79 -2.88 12.70
CA ASP A 343 -33.68 -3.83 12.73
C ASP A 343 -33.30 -4.14 14.18
N ALA A 344 -33.61 -5.35 14.64
CA ALA A 344 -33.38 -5.78 16.02
C ALA A 344 -31.88 -6.00 16.33
N ASP A 345 -31.06 -6.28 15.32
CA ASP A 345 -29.64 -6.58 15.51
C ASP A 345 -28.76 -5.32 15.40
N PHE A 346 -29.32 -4.21 14.94
CA PHE A 346 -28.60 -2.95 14.78
C PHE A 346 -28.65 -2.12 16.07
N GLN A 347 -27.63 -2.29 16.88
CA GLN A 347 -27.57 -1.78 18.25
C GLN A 347 -26.91 -0.39 18.37
N ARG A 348 -26.61 0.29 17.25
CA ARG A 348 -26.01 1.65 17.24
C ARG A 348 -27.06 2.75 17.50
N PHE A 349 -28.26 2.59 16.92
CA PHE A 349 -29.42 3.48 17.04
C PHE A 349 -30.64 2.83 16.37
N THR A 350 -31.86 3.36 16.57
CA THR A 350 -33.08 2.75 16.02
C THR A 350 -33.26 3.03 14.52
N ILE A 351 -33.06 2.03 13.67
CA ILE A 351 -33.27 2.14 12.21
C ILE A 351 -34.52 1.38 11.75
N ILE A 352 -35.19 1.92 10.75
CA ILE A 352 -36.29 1.24 10.07
C ILE A 352 -35.69 0.26 9.05
N GLN A 353 -35.93 -1.04 9.25
CA GLN A 353 -35.51 -2.10 8.34
C GLN A 353 -36.42 -2.17 7.13
N SER A 354 -37.74 -2.16 7.34
CA SER A 354 -38.72 -2.15 6.26
C SER A 354 -40.03 -1.51 6.71
N ILE A 355 -40.83 -1.13 5.72
CA ILE A 355 -42.18 -0.60 5.94
C ILE A 355 -43.17 -1.42 5.14
N LYS A 356 -44.27 -1.79 5.80
CA LYS A 356 -45.38 -2.50 5.20
C LYS A 356 -46.10 -1.57 4.23
N LYS A 357 -46.33 -2.04 3.01
CA LYS A 357 -47.12 -1.34 2.01
C LYS A 357 -48.55 -1.07 2.51
N ASP A 358 -49.10 0.07 2.14
CA ASP A 358 -50.43 0.56 2.49
C ASP A 358 -50.64 0.75 4.01
N SER A 359 -49.55 0.84 4.79
CA SER A 359 -49.58 1.13 6.22
C SER A 359 -49.73 2.63 6.51
N GLU A 360 -50.08 2.97 7.75
CA GLU A 360 -50.06 4.35 8.21
C GLU A 360 -48.65 4.95 8.17
N ALA A 361 -47.63 4.17 8.54
CA ALA A 361 -46.24 4.58 8.46
C ALA A 361 -45.83 4.99 7.03
N GLU A 362 -46.18 4.19 6.02
CA GLU A 362 -45.89 4.52 4.61
C GLU A 362 -46.60 5.82 4.18
N ARG A 363 -47.89 5.97 4.52
CA ARG A 363 -48.67 7.18 4.21
C ARG A 363 -48.11 8.44 4.86
N LEU A 364 -47.47 8.31 6.01
CA LEU A 364 -46.80 9.39 6.73
C LEU A 364 -45.37 9.65 6.24
N GLY A 365 -44.96 8.99 5.16
CA GLY A 365 -43.66 9.18 4.53
C GLY A 365 -42.50 8.60 5.35
N LEU A 366 -42.78 7.68 6.28
CA LEU A 366 -41.71 6.87 6.84
C LEU A 366 -41.15 5.96 5.73
N ASN A 367 -39.85 5.63 5.81
CA ASN A 367 -39.17 4.70 4.93
C ASN A 367 -37.88 4.17 5.59
N HIS A 368 -37.18 3.26 4.93
CA HIS A 368 -35.94 2.65 5.43
C HIS A 368 -34.74 3.64 5.48
N LEU A 369 -34.84 4.78 4.78
CA LEU A 369 -33.85 5.87 4.83
C LEU A 369 -34.03 6.76 6.06
N LEU A 370 -34.88 6.37 7.01
CA LEU A 370 -35.06 7.08 8.28
C LEU A 370 -34.55 6.26 9.46
N ARG A 371 -34.02 6.98 10.44
CA ARG A 371 -33.85 6.50 11.81
C ARG A 371 -34.79 7.23 12.77
N ILE A 372 -35.14 6.55 13.85
CA ILE A 372 -35.97 7.10 14.92
C ILE A 372 -35.04 7.53 16.07
N ASP A 373 -35.04 8.82 16.38
CA ASP A 373 -34.25 9.40 17.47
C ASP A 373 -35.03 9.47 18.77
N ARG A 374 -36.33 9.77 18.69
CA ARG A 374 -37.18 9.95 19.87
C ARG A 374 -38.58 9.38 19.64
N LEU A 375 -39.18 8.91 20.72
CA LEU A 375 -40.59 8.54 20.83
C LEU A 375 -41.22 9.36 21.96
N ASN A 376 -42.21 10.20 21.65
CA ASN A 376 -42.86 11.11 22.60
C ASN A 376 -41.86 11.96 23.39
N GLY A 377 -40.84 12.47 22.70
CA GLY A 377 -39.76 13.25 23.30
C GLY A 377 -38.76 12.45 24.14
N GLN A 378 -38.92 11.14 24.33
CA GLN A 378 -37.92 10.28 24.98
C GLN A 378 -36.89 9.79 23.96
N PRO A 379 -35.57 9.89 24.23
CA PRO A 379 -34.53 9.44 23.31
C PRO A 379 -34.54 7.92 23.15
N VAL A 380 -34.40 7.43 21.92
CA VAL A 380 -34.37 6.01 21.59
C VAL A 380 -33.02 5.65 20.98
N ASN A 381 -32.22 4.88 21.70
CA ASN A 381 -30.84 4.55 21.31
C ASN A 381 -30.71 3.17 20.66
N GLY A 382 -31.83 2.51 20.36
CA GLY A 382 -31.85 1.17 19.80
C GLY A 382 -33.28 0.60 19.71
N PRO A 383 -33.46 -0.52 18.99
CA PRO A 383 -34.76 -1.16 18.80
C PRO A 383 -35.41 -1.56 20.14
N ASP A 384 -34.63 -2.02 21.12
CA ASP A 384 -35.15 -2.45 22.43
C ASP A 384 -35.72 -1.29 23.25
N ASN A 385 -35.07 -0.12 23.23
CA ASN A 385 -35.58 1.08 23.88
C ASN A 385 -36.89 1.55 23.21
N PHE A 386 -36.98 1.42 21.89
CA PHE A 386 -38.20 1.78 21.16
C PHE A 386 -39.36 0.89 21.58
N LEU A 387 -39.17 -0.42 21.55
CA LEU A 387 -40.18 -1.39 21.95
C LEU A 387 -40.61 -1.19 23.41
N LEU A 388 -39.66 -0.90 24.31
CA LEU A 388 -39.96 -0.63 25.71
C LEU A 388 -40.85 0.59 25.91
N TYR A 389 -40.64 1.66 25.17
CA TYR A 389 -41.46 2.87 25.25
C TYR A 389 -42.79 2.70 24.53
N TYR A 390 -42.78 2.08 23.35
CA TYR A 390 -43.98 1.84 22.56
C TYR A 390 -45.00 0.97 23.30
N THR A 391 -44.54 -0.12 23.93
CA THR A 391 -45.43 -1.06 24.66
C THR A 391 -46.13 -0.45 25.89
N ARG A 392 -45.73 0.76 26.30
CA ARG A 392 -46.38 1.51 27.39
C ARG A 392 -47.51 2.42 26.91
N LEU A 393 -47.59 2.67 25.61
CA LEU A 393 -48.63 3.51 25.02
C LEU A 393 -49.92 2.72 24.86
N LYS A 394 -51.06 3.38 25.02
CA LYS A 394 -52.38 2.76 24.82
C LYS A 394 -52.84 2.96 23.38
N PRO A 395 -53.55 1.99 22.78
CA PRO A 395 -54.19 2.19 21.48
C PRO A 395 -55.05 3.45 21.45
N GLY A 396 -54.89 4.27 20.40
CA GLY A 396 -55.56 5.56 20.24
C GLY A 396 -54.91 6.73 20.97
N GLU A 397 -53.80 6.52 21.70
CA GLU A 397 -52.96 7.64 22.16
C GLU A 397 -52.15 8.22 20.99
N THR A 398 -51.85 9.51 21.06
CA THR A 398 -51.00 10.16 20.06
C THR A 398 -49.53 9.85 20.33
N MET A 399 -48.84 9.38 19.29
CA MET A 399 -47.41 9.11 19.26
C MET A 399 -46.71 10.11 18.34
N VAL A 400 -45.60 10.67 18.80
CA VAL A 400 -44.72 11.55 18.03
C VAL A 400 -43.35 10.89 17.89
N LEU A 401 -42.97 10.59 16.66
CA LEU A 401 -41.65 10.09 16.31
C LEU A 401 -40.78 11.26 15.84
N THR A 402 -39.66 11.51 16.51
CA THR A 402 -38.61 12.37 15.95
C THR A 402 -37.71 11.50 15.09
N VAL A 403 -37.64 11.77 13.78
CA VAL A 403 -36.88 10.98 12.81
C VAL A 403 -35.84 11.83 12.08
N ARG A 404 -34.75 11.19 11.63
CA ARG A 404 -33.73 11.80 10.75
C ARG A 404 -33.52 10.95 9.51
N GLU A 405 -33.28 11.61 8.39
CA GLU A 405 -32.96 10.99 7.11
C GLU A 405 -31.48 10.62 7.03
N PHE A 406 -31.20 9.48 6.39
CA PHE A 406 -29.88 9.15 5.86
C PHE A 406 -29.71 9.81 4.50
N GLU A 407 -28.51 10.32 4.24
CA GLU A 407 -28.10 10.76 2.93
C GLU A 407 -27.58 9.58 2.13
N GLN A 408 -28.12 9.37 0.93
CA GLN A 408 -27.60 8.38 0.01
C GLN A 408 -26.42 8.96 -0.77
N VAL A 409 -25.26 8.34 -0.61
CA VAL A 409 -24.02 8.75 -1.27
C VAL A 409 -23.61 7.66 -2.26
N SER A 410 -23.63 8.00 -3.55
CA SER A 410 -23.12 7.11 -4.60
C SER A 410 -21.60 7.25 -4.70
N VAL A 411 -20.89 6.12 -4.64
CA VAL A 411 -19.44 6.04 -4.61
C VAL A 411 -18.95 5.14 -5.73
N THR A 412 -18.19 5.70 -6.67
CA THR A 412 -17.40 4.88 -7.61
C THR A 412 -16.14 4.38 -6.92
N LEU A 413 -16.06 3.07 -6.72
CA LEU A 413 -14.95 2.42 -6.03
C LEU A 413 -13.67 2.48 -6.87
N ARG A 414 -12.53 2.64 -6.19
CA ARG A 414 -11.19 2.64 -6.78
C ARG A 414 -10.36 1.50 -6.22
N GLY A 415 -9.30 1.13 -6.92
CA GLY A 415 -8.34 0.13 -6.46
C GLY A 415 -7.35 0.67 -5.43
N TRP A 416 -6.64 -0.27 -4.78
CA TRP A 416 -5.41 0.01 -4.03
C TRP A 416 -4.20 0.21 -4.97
N VAL A 417 -4.23 -0.46 -6.12
CA VAL A 417 -3.17 -0.56 -7.14
C VAL A 417 -3.79 -0.26 -8.53
N GLY A 418 -3.01 0.21 -9.51
CA GLY A 418 -3.49 0.50 -10.88
C GLY A 418 -3.62 1.99 -11.25
N PRO A 419 -4.11 2.33 -12.48
CA PRO A 419 -3.87 3.60 -13.20
C PRO A 419 -4.50 4.86 -12.58
N TYR A 420 -5.08 4.72 -11.39
CA TYR A 420 -5.70 5.78 -10.60
C TYR A 420 -4.71 6.44 -9.62
N ARG A 421 -3.40 6.37 -9.93
CA ARG A 421 -2.33 7.05 -9.19
C ARG A 421 -2.36 8.56 -9.44
#